data_AF-A0A926WEM5-F1
#
_entry.id   AF-A0A926WEM5-F1
#
_cell.length_a   1.000
_cell.length_b   1.000
_cell.length_c   1.000
_cell.angle_alpha   90.00
_cell.angle_beta   90.00
_cell.angle_gamma   90.00
#
_symmetry.space_group_name_H-M   'P 1'
#
loop_
_entity.id
_entity.type
_entity.pdbx_description
1 polymer ?
#
loop_
_entity_poly.entity_id
_entity_poly.type
_entity_poly.pdbx_seq_one_letter_code
_entity_poly.pdbx_strand_id
1 'polypeptide(L)'
;MAQFRVGQLIPLKFKNRELRAIVIDPHGLGQDKPTIGLGFRGMDRHTNVPVNTLSQRVIQIGQDNYLKLPSGSTFRVFQIPGEDGNEYQAIEASDWVDLARDWAKEPGKLRKGARDGLIDFLAWFAAEGIYAQAYTFLKRTYTREDDEVLRQWLMSRETGKAYRVDWSWEVKGKDPQGRYGYWTNYVYRGLFGMDAAEMKAFWENPVHGSGRIARNYIPQAIGLEAVAYCEKMVAQVDLDLQSAHDEAIRLTRIKYAKYFPAGR
;
A
#
# COMPACT_ATOMS: atom_id res chain seq x y z
N MET A 1 -5.00 -11.59 -29.39
CA MET A 1 -4.97 -12.03 -27.98
C MET A 1 -3.57 -11.80 -27.45
N ALA A 2 -3.42 -11.33 -26.21
CA ALA A 2 -2.08 -11.14 -25.63
C ALA A 2 -1.44 -12.52 -25.42
N GLN A 3 -0.25 -12.73 -25.98
CA GLN A 3 0.48 -13.99 -25.84
C GLN A 3 1.42 -13.87 -24.65
N PHE A 4 1.21 -14.69 -23.62
CA PHE A 4 2.08 -14.76 -22.45
C PHE A 4 3.28 -15.67 -22.72
N ARG A 5 4.46 -15.30 -22.21
CA ARG A 5 5.69 -16.10 -22.37
C ARG A 5 6.34 -16.35 -21.04
N VAL A 6 6.92 -17.54 -20.85
CA VAL A 6 7.80 -17.82 -19.70
C VAL A 6 8.91 -16.76 -19.68
N GLY A 7 9.21 -16.21 -18.50
CA GLY A 7 10.23 -15.18 -18.36
C GLY A 7 9.77 -13.74 -18.64
N GLN A 8 8.53 -13.57 -19.11
CA GLN A 8 7.94 -12.24 -19.28
C GLN A 8 7.82 -11.52 -17.93
N LEU A 9 8.30 -10.29 -17.87
CA LEU A 9 8.25 -9.46 -16.67
C LEU A 9 6.97 -8.63 -16.64
N ILE A 10 6.24 -8.72 -15.53
CA ILE A 10 5.01 -7.99 -15.28
C ILE A 10 5.31 -6.90 -14.24
N PRO A 11 5.19 -5.60 -14.60
CA PRO A 11 5.37 -4.53 -13.64
C PRO A 11 4.18 -4.51 -12.67
N LEU A 12 4.48 -4.67 -11.39
CA LEU A 12 3.56 -4.50 -10.27
C LEU A 12 3.99 -3.29 -9.45
N LYS A 13 3.08 -2.72 -8.66
CA LYS A 13 3.40 -1.65 -7.73
C LYS A 13 3.20 -2.13 -6.31
N PHE A 14 4.16 -1.83 -5.46
CA PHE A 14 4.06 -2.00 -4.02
C PHE A 14 4.44 -0.68 -3.36
N LYS A 15 3.48 -0.05 -2.67
CA LYS A 15 3.63 1.31 -2.17
C LYS A 15 4.05 2.25 -3.33
N ASN A 16 5.10 3.04 -3.14
CA ASN A 16 5.68 3.93 -4.14
C ASN A 16 6.81 3.30 -4.97
N ARG A 17 6.95 1.97 -4.95
CA ARG A 17 8.04 1.25 -5.63
C ARG A 17 7.49 0.30 -6.68
N GLU A 18 8.26 0.12 -7.75
CA GLU A 18 8.00 -0.92 -8.73
C GLU A 18 8.56 -2.26 -8.26
N LEU A 19 7.75 -3.30 -8.43
CA LEU A 19 8.07 -4.71 -8.23
C LEU A 19 7.91 -5.40 -9.58
N ARG A 20 8.72 -6.41 -9.87
CA ARG A 20 8.55 -7.23 -11.08
C ARG A 20 8.14 -8.64 -10.69
N ALA A 21 6.98 -9.06 -11.18
CA ALA A 21 6.63 -10.47 -11.25
C ALA A 21 7.16 -11.06 -12.56
N ILE A 22 7.37 -12.37 -12.59
CA ILE A 22 7.83 -13.11 -13.76
C ILE A 22 6.84 -14.21 -14.07
N VAL A 23 6.46 -14.38 -15.34
CA VAL A 23 5.60 -15.50 -15.76
C VAL A 23 6.39 -16.80 -15.62
N ILE A 24 5.85 -17.73 -14.81
CA ILE A 24 6.41 -19.07 -14.60
C ILE A 24 5.87 -20.01 -15.68
N ASP A 25 4.56 -20.09 -15.80
CA ASP A 25 3.87 -20.91 -16.80
C ASP A 25 2.73 -20.08 -17.42
N PRO A 26 2.75 -19.77 -18.72
CA PRO A 26 1.71 -19.06 -19.45
C PRO A 26 0.28 -19.63 -19.30
N HIS A 27 0.17 -20.91 -18.94
CA HIS A 27 -1.08 -21.66 -18.87
C HIS A 27 -1.26 -22.41 -17.54
N GLY A 28 -0.50 -22.06 -16.49
CA GLY A 28 -0.48 -22.82 -15.25
C GLY A 28 -1.82 -22.84 -14.49
N LEU A 29 -2.73 -21.88 -14.75
CA LEU A 29 -4.10 -21.87 -14.22
C LEU A 29 -5.16 -22.16 -15.29
N GLY A 30 -4.74 -22.73 -16.43
CA GLY A 30 -5.56 -22.98 -17.62
C GLY A 30 -5.18 -22.07 -18.80
N GLN A 31 -5.86 -22.25 -19.93
CA GLN A 31 -5.56 -21.53 -21.16
C GLN A 31 -5.57 -20.01 -20.95
N ASP A 32 -4.47 -19.36 -21.34
CA ASP A 32 -4.17 -17.93 -21.19
C ASP A 32 -4.30 -17.38 -19.76
N LYS A 33 -4.03 -18.23 -18.76
CA LYS A 33 -4.03 -17.85 -17.34
C LYS A 33 -2.68 -18.19 -16.72
N PRO A 34 -1.72 -17.25 -16.78
CA PRO A 34 -0.36 -17.53 -16.35
C PRO A 34 -0.28 -17.68 -14.83
N THR A 35 0.55 -18.62 -14.37
CA THR A 35 1.11 -18.53 -13.02
C THR A 35 2.30 -17.59 -13.04
N ILE A 36 2.47 -16.86 -11.94
CA ILE A 36 3.52 -15.85 -11.80
C ILE A 36 4.33 -16.11 -10.54
N GLY A 37 5.60 -15.75 -10.59
CA GLY A 37 6.51 -15.81 -9.47
C GLY A 37 7.03 -14.43 -9.10
N LEU A 38 7.52 -14.32 -7.87
CA LEU A 38 8.29 -13.16 -7.42
C LEU A 38 9.71 -13.61 -7.13
N GLY A 39 10.67 -12.93 -7.75
CA GLY A 39 12.09 -13.26 -7.62
C GLY A 39 12.67 -12.81 -6.28
N PHE A 40 13.62 -13.59 -5.74
CA PHE A 40 14.27 -13.30 -4.46
C PHE A 40 14.88 -11.88 -4.40
N ARG A 41 15.55 -11.46 -5.48
CA ARG A 41 16.16 -10.10 -5.56
C ARG A 41 15.14 -8.97 -5.55
N GLY A 42 13.99 -9.18 -6.20
CA GLY A 42 12.91 -8.21 -6.15
C GLY A 42 12.42 -8.07 -4.72
N MET A 43 12.13 -9.20 -4.09
CA MET A 43 11.52 -9.25 -2.77
C MET A 43 12.40 -8.69 -1.65
N ASP A 44 13.72 -8.88 -1.71
CA ASP A 44 14.66 -8.29 -0.73
C ASP A 44 14.42 -6.78 -0.54
N ARG A 45 14.27 -6.04 -1.65
CA ARG A 45 14.05 -4.59 -1.65
C ARG A 45 12.71 -4.15 -1.07
N HIS A 46 11.72 -5.05 -0.98
CA HIS A 46 10.35 -4.72 -0.59
C HIS A 46 9.96 -5.31 0.77
N THR A 47 10.59 -6.40 1.20
CA THR A 47 10.25 -7.13 2.43
C THR A 47 11.35 -7.08 3.49
N ASN A 48 12.53 -6.56 3.16
CA ASN A 48 13.73 -6.58 4.00
C ASN A 48 14.23 -8.00 4.32
N VAL A 49 13.82 -9.02 3.56
CA VAL A 49 14.38 -10.37 3.64
C VAL A 49 15.58 -10.45 2.71
N PRO A 50 16.83 -10.52 3.23
CA PRO A 50 18.00 -10.55 2.38
C PRO A 50 17.96 -11.71 1.39
N VAL A 51 18.35 -11.48 0.14
CA VAL A 51 18.43 -12.57 -0.87
C VAL A 51 19.22 -13.76 -0.33
N ASN A 52 20.33 -13.51 0.36
CA ASN A 52 21.17 -14.56 0.94
C ASN A 52 20.41 -15.43 1.95
N THR A 53 19.45 -14.87 2.70
CA THR A 53 18.62 -15.64 3.62
C THR A 53 17.72 -16.64 2.89
N LEU A 54 17.21 -16.28 1.71
CA LEU A 54 16.42 -17.17 0.86
C LEU A 54 17.31 -18.19 0.15
N SER A 55 18.36 -17.72 -0.53
CA SER A 55 19.28 -18.57 -1.29
C SER A 55 19.99 -19.63 -0.42
N GLN A 56 20.38 -19.31 0.82
CA GLN A 56 20.97 -20.28 1.75
C GLN A 56 20.02 -21.39 2.20
N ARG A 57 18.71 -21.18 2.03
CA ARG A 57 17.66 -22.15 2.35
C ARG A 57 17.22 -22.96 1.14
N VAL A 58 17.76 -22.67 -0.04
CA VAL A 58 17.53 -23.47 -1.23
C VAL A 58 18.32 -24.78 -1.10
N ILE A 59 17.60 -25.88 -1.23
CA ILE A 59 18.14 -27.24 -1.23
C ILE A 59 17.79 -27.91 -2.55
N GLN A 60 18.64 -28.84 -2.98
CA GLN A 60 18.35 -29.65 -4.15
C GLN A 60 17.63 -30.93 -3.72
N ILE A 61 16.49 -31.23 -4.37
CA ILE A 61 15.76 -32.48 -4.20
C ILE A 61 15.57 -33.09 -5.59
N GLY A 62 16.32 -34.14 -5.89
CA GLY A 62 16.37 -34.71 -7.24
C GLY A 62 16.99 -33.72 -8.23
N GLN A 63 16.26 -33.41 -9.32
CA GLN A 63 16.70 -32.46 -10.35
C GLN A 63 16.22 -31.02 -10.09
N ASP A 64 15.36 -30.82 -9.09
CA ASP A 64 14.73 -29.54 -8.81
C ASP A 64 15.31 -28.88 -7.57
N ASN A 65 15.21 -27.54 -7.53
CA ASN A 65 15.57 -26.73 -6.38
C ASN A 65 14.32 -26.41 -5.56
N TYR A 66 14.46 -26.44 -4.23
CA TYR A 66 13.39 -26.15 -3.29
C TYR A 66 13.84 -25.20 -2.19
N LEU A 67 13.02 -24.20 -1.87
CA LEU A 67 13.20 -23.34 -0.72
C LEU A 67 12.65 -24.05 0.53
N LYS A 68 13.53 -24.35 1.50
CA LYS A 68 13.13 -24.99 2.75
C LYS A 68 12.86 -23.97 3.87
N LEU A 69 11.64 -23.99 4.39
CA LEU A 69 11.20 -23.14 5.48
C LEU A 69 11.57 -23.71 6.86
N PRO A 70 11.57 -22.89 7.94
CA PRO A 70 11.74 -23.33 9.32
C PRO A 70 10.80 -24.45 9.76
N SER A 71 9.52 -24.41 9.36
CA SER A 71 8.57 -25.50 9.66
C SER A 71 8.88 -26.83 8.99
N GLY A 72 9.83 -26.83 8.04
CA GLY A 72 10.15 -27.97 7.19
C GLY A 72 9.40 -28.00 5.86
N SER A 73 8.41 -27.12 5.65
CA SER A 73 7.74 -26.94 4.37
C SER A 73 8.74 -26.60 3.26
N THR A 74 8.45 -27.03 2.03
CA THR A 74 9.31 -26.78 0.87
C THR A 74 8.52 -26.24 -0.31
N PHE A 75 9.06 -25.24 -1.00
CA PHE A 75 8.48 -24.67 -2.21
C PHE A 75 9.43 -24.82 -3.39
N ARG A 76 8.90 -25.12 -4.57
CA ARG A 76 9.74 -25.25 -5.77
C ARG A 76 10.31 -23.89 -6.15
N VAL A 77 11.62 -23.86 -6.39
CA VAL A 77 12.33 -22.67 -6.89
C VAL A 77 12.53 -22.83 -8.38
N PHE A 78 11.92 -21.93 -9.13
CA PHE A 78 12.09 -21.82 -10.57
C PHE A 78 13.32 -20.98 -10.88
N GLN A 79 14.18 -21.49 -11.74
CA GLN A 79 15.22 -20.71 -12.40
C GLN A 79 14.72 -20.33 -13.78
N ILE A 80 14.47 -19.04 -13.99
CA ILE A 80 13.82 -18.54 -15.19
C ILE A 80 14.69 -17.43 -15.82
N PRO A 81 15.09 -17.56 -17.09
CA PRO A 81 15.68 -16.45 -17.84
C PRO A 81 14.60 -15.42 -18.12
N GLY A 82 14.78 -14.20 -17.60
CA GLY A 82 13.88 -13.09 -17.88
C GLY A 82 14.12 -12.47 -19.26
N GLU A 83 13.10 -11.82 -19.80
CA GLU A 83 13.19 -11.09 -21.07
C GLU A 83 14.20 -9.92 -21.04
N ASP A 84 14.63 -9.49 -19.85
CA ASP A 84 15.66 -8.48 -19.66
C ASP A 84 17.09 -9.05 -19.64
N GLY A 85 17.26 -10.34 -19.93
CA GLY A 85 18.55 -11.02 -19.99
C GLY A 85 19.10 -11.44 -18.62
N ASN A 86 18.35 -11.24 -17.53
CA ASN A 86 18.75 -11.68 -16.18
C ASN A 86 18.18 -13.06 -15.85
N GLU A 87 18.92 -13.85 -15.07
CA GLU A 87 18.42 -15.08 -14.46
C GLU A 87 17.72 -14.80 -13.13
N TYR A 88 16.52 -15.36 -12.94
CA TYR A 88 15.69 -15.18 -11.76
C TYR A 88 15.51 -16.48 -11.00
N GLN A 89 15.78 -16.45 -9.70
CA GLN A 89 15.28 -17.44 -8.74
C GLN A 89 13.95 -16.95 -8.18
N ALA A 90 12.86 -17.63 -8.54
CA ALA A 90 11.50 -17.27 -8.14
C ALA A 90 10.79 -18.47 -7.51
N ILE A 91 9.92 -18.20 -6.54
CA ILE A 91 8.86 -19.12 -6.11
C ILE A 91 7.53 -18.54 -6.59
N GLU A 92 6.49 -19.37 -6.65
CA GLU A 92 5.17 -18.93 -7.08
C GLU A 92 4.63 -17.81 -6.16
N ALA A 93 3.80 -16.93 -6.67
CA ALA A 93 3.25 -15.82 -5.89
C ALA A 93 2.45 -16.29 -4.67
N SER A 94 1.74 -17.42 -4.75
CA SER A 94 1.02 -17.98 -3.59
C SER A 94 1.97 -18.55 -2.53
N ASP A 95 3.11 -19.14 -2.93
CA ASP A 95 4.13 -19.63 -2.01
C ASP A 95 4.72 -18.51 -1.13
N TRP A 96 4.76 -17.27 -1.63
CA TRP A 96 5.16 -16.11 -0.82
C TRP A 96 4.20 -15.83 0.34
N VAL A 97 2.91 -16.12 0.16
CA VAL A 97 1.90 -15.99 1.23
C VAL A 97 2.17 -17.01 2.32
N ASP A 98 2.38 -18.26 1.92
CA ASP A 98 2.66 -19.34 2.86
C ASP A 98 4.02 -19.16 3.56
N LEU A 99 5.03 -18.66 2.84
CA LEU A 99 6.33 -18.28 3.40
C LEU A 99 6.20 -17.24 4.50
N ALA A 100 5.45 -16.16 4.28
CA ALA A 100 5.29 -15.14 5.29
C ALA A 100 4.46 -15.63 6.48
N ARG A 101 3.43 -16.46 6.24
CA ARG A 101 2.66 -17.11 7.31
C ARG A 101 3.57 -17.98 8.17
N ASP A 102 4.43 -18.77 7.53
CA ASP A 102 5.39 -19.63 8.20
C ASP A 102 6.32 -18.82 9.09
N TRP A 103 7.00 -17.81 8.54
CA TRP A 103 7.93 -16.97 9.31
C TRP A 103 7.26 -16.04 10.32
N ALA A 104 5.97 -15.75 10.17
CA ALA A 104 5.20 -15.07 11.20
C ALA A 104 5.00 -15.96 12.43
N LYS A 105 4.71 -17.26 12.23
CA LYS A 105 4.51 -18.25 13.31
C LYS A 105 5.82 -18.79 13.87
N GLU A 106 6.76 -19.09 12.99
CA GLU A 106 8.04 -19.73 13.28
C GLU A 106 9.17 -18.92 12.62
N PRO A 107 9.55 -17.77 13.20
CA PRO A 107 10.52 -16.87 12.57
C PRO A 107 11.94 -17.47 12.48
N GLY A 108 12.24 -18.51 13.25
CA GLY A 108 13.60 -19.06 13.33
C GLY A 108 14.63 -17.97 13.64
N LYS A 109 15.57 -17.76 12.70
CA LYS A 109 16.61 -16.70 12.79
C LYS A 109 16.25 -15.42 12.03
N LEU A 110 15.03 -15.29 11.51
CA LEU A 110 14.59 -14.11 10.78
C LEU A 110 14.47 -12.91 11.74
N ARG A 111 15.10 -11.79 11.37
CA ARG A 111 15.03 -10.56 12.16
C ARG A 111 13.63 -9.95 12.10
N LYS A 112 13.23 -9.26 13.17
CA LYS A 112 11.93 -8.58 13.27
C LYS A 112 11.60 -7.73 12.04
N GLY A 113 12.51 -6.89 11.56
CA GLY A 113 12.26 -6.02 10.40
C GLY A 113 11.99 -6.75 9.08
N ALA A 114 12.57 -7.95 8.89
CA ALA A 114 12.31 -8.79 7.71
C ALA A 114 10.95 -9.48 7.82
N ARG A 115 10.58 -9.93 9.02
CA ARG A 115 9.25 -10.49 9.30
C ARG A 115 8.16 -9.44 9.10
N ASP A 116 8.33 -8.27 9.71
CA ASP A 116 7.36 -7.18 9.63
C ASP A 116 7.25 -6.66 8.17
N GLY A 117 8.37 -6.61 7.43
CA GLY A 117 8.36 -6.25 6.01
C GLY A 117 7.61 -7.23 5.11
N LEU A 118 7.67 -8.54 5.38
CA LEU A 118 6.84 -9.54 4.70
C LEU A 118 5.35 -9.37 5.00
N ILE A 119 5.01 -9.13 6.27
CA ILE A 119 3.63 -8.91 6.69
C ILE A 119 3.06 -7.67 5.99
N ASP A 120 3.80 -6.56 5.99
CA ASP A 120 3.42 -5.32 5.31
C ASP A 120 3.23 -5.53 3.80
N PHE A 121 4.15 -6.29 3.19
CA PHE A 121 4.08 -6.61 1.76
C PHE A 121 2.79 -7.36 1.42
N LEU A 122 2.47 -8.42 2.17
CA LEU A 122 1.26 -9.19 1.93
C LEU A 122 -0.01 -8.44 2.30
N ALA A 123 0.00 -7.65 3.37
CA ALA A 123 -1.15 -6.84 3.76
C ALA A 123 -1.56 -5.87 2.63
N TRP A 124 -0.59 -5.29 1.93
CA TRP A 124 -0.83 -4.43 0.77
C TRP A 124 -1.55 -5.17 -0.36
N PHE A 125 -1.01 -6.30 -0.80
CA PHE A 125 -1.61 -7.07 -1.89
C PHE A 125 -2.90 -7.78 -1.49
N ALA A 126 -3.06 -8.14 -0.22
CA ALA A 126 -4.33 -8.66 0.30
C ALA A 126 -5.45 -7.60 0.21
N ALA A 127 -5.14 -6.34 0.53
CA ALA A 127 -6.09 -5.24 0.34
C ALA A 127 -6.45 -5.07 -1.14
N GLU A 128 -5.46 -5.01 -2.04
CA GLU A 128 -5.70 -4.94 -3.50
C GLU A 128 -6.57 -6.12 -3.98
N GLY A 129 -6.25 -7.34 -3.58
CA GLY A 129 -6.96 -8.55 -3.96
C GLY A 129 -8.42 -8.59 -3.48
N ILE A 130 -8.70 -8.16 -2.25
CA ILE A 130 -10.07 -8.11 -1.71
C ILE A 130 -10.93 -7.14 -2.53
N TYR A 131 -10.41 -5.95 -2.84
CA TYR A 131 -11.14 -4.98 -3.66
C TYR A 131 -11.30 -5.46 -5.11
N ALA A 132 -10.26 -6.04 -5.70
CA ALA A 132 -10.33 -6.61 -7.05
C ALA A 132 -11.42 -7.69 -7.15
N GLN A 133 -11.50 -8.57 -6.14
CA GLN A 133 -12.55 -9.59 -6.06
C GLN A 133 -13.93 -8.95 -5.89
N ALA A 134 -14.08 -7.99 -4.96
CA ALA A 134 -15.34 -7.30 -4.71
C ALA A 134 -15.85 -6.58 -5.97
N TYR A 135 -14.96 -5.87 -6.69
CA TYR A 135 -15.33 -5.16 -7.92
C TYR A 135 -15.61 -6.12 -9.07
N THR A 136 -14.91 -7.24 -9.15
CA THR A 136 -15.28 -8.30 -10.09
C THR A 136 -16.68 -8.84 -9.81
N PHE A 137 -17.10 -9.00 -8.56
CA PHE A 137 -18.48 -9.38 -8.24
C PHE A 137 -19.50 -8.28 -8.54
N LEU A 138 -19.21 -7.04 -8.17
CA LEU A 138 -20.15 -5.91 -8.28
C LEU A 138 -20.27 -5.38 -9.73
N LYS A 139 -19.14 -5.28 -10.44
CA LYS A 139 -19.02 -4.68 -11.77
C LYS A 139 -18.78 -5.71 -12.88
N ARG A 140 -18.64 -7.00 -12.54
CA ARG A 140 -18.24 -8.11 -13.44
C ARG A 140 -16.81 -8.03 -13.98
N THR A 141 -16.07 -6.98 -13.64
CA THR A 141 -14.70 -6.78 -14.08
C THR A 141 -13.96 -5.93 -13.06
N TYR A 142 -12.64 -6.09 -13.01
CA TYR A 142 -11.71 -5.21 -12.32
C TYR A 142 -10.78 -4.62 -13.38
N THR A 143 -10.82 -3.30 -13.53
CA THR A 143 -10.07 -2.60 -14.59
C THR A 143 -8.77 -2.00 -14.06
N ARG A 144 -7.90 -1.57 -14.98
CA ARG A 144 -6.70 -0.81 -14.63
C ARG A 144 -7.03 0.52 -13.94
N GLU A 145 -8.12 1.18 -14.33
CA GLU A 145 -8.56 2.42 -13.70
C GLU A 145 -8.97 2.19 -12.23
N ASP A 146 -9.71 1.11 -11.96
CA ASP A 146 -10.06 0.71 -10.59
C ASP A 146 -8.81 0.49 -9.73
N ASP A 147 -7.79 -0.18 -10.30
CA ASP A 147 -6.51 -0.42 -9.65
C ASP A 147 -5.74 0.87 -9.35
N GLU A 148 -5.68 1.80 -10.30
CA GLU A 148 -5.00 3.07 -10.12
C GLU A 148 -5.66 3.93 -9.02
N VAL A 149 -7.00 3.98 -8.99
CA VAL A 149 -7.75 4.69 -7.94
C VAL A 149 -7.56 4.04 -6.58
N LEU A 150 -7.65 2.71 -6.49
CA LEU A 150 -7.43 1.97 -5.25
C LEU A 150 -6.02 2.20 -4.70
N ARG A 151 -5.02 2.14 -5.57
CA ARG A 151 -3.61 2.37 -5.20
C ARG A 151 -3.37 3.78 -4.69
N GLN A 152 -3.95 4.80 -5.35
CA GLN A 152 -3.88 6.17 -4.85
C GLN A 152 -4.50 6.27 -3.45
N TRP A 153 -5.66 5.66 -3.22
CA TRP A 153 -6.30 5.63 -1.91
C TRP A 153 -5.46 4.92 -0.84
N LEU A 154 -4.90 3.74 -1.14
CA LEU A 154 -4.00 3.00 -0.23
C LEU A 154 -2.75 3.82 0.09
N MET A 155 -2.16 4.46 -0.92
CA MET A 155 -0.98 5.32 -0.75
C MET A 155 -1.26 6.51 0.17
N SER A 156 -2.34 7.26 -0.08
CA SER A 156 -2.71 8.40 0.76
C SER A 156 -2.92 8.00 2.22
N ARG A 157 -3.45 6.81 2.47
CA ARG A 157 -3.59 6.26 3.83
C ARG A 157 -2.24 5.94 4.47
N GLU A 158 -1.32 5.30 3.76
CA GLU A 158 0.00 4.95 4.29
C GLU A 158 0.87 6.19 4.54
N THR A 159 0.93 7.12 3.59
CA THR A 159 1.73 8.36 3.77
C THR A 159 1.19 9.23 4.89
N GLY A 160 -0.13 9.26 5.08
CA GLY A 160 -0.76 9.99 6.18
C GLY A 160 -0.36 9.49 7.57
N LYS A 161 -0.02 8.20 7.74
CA LYS A 161 0.40 7.66 9.04
C LYS A 161 1.70 8.30 9.54
N ALA A 162 2.71 8.42 8.67
CA ALA A 162 4.01 8.98 9.05
C ALA A 162 3.88 10.45 9.47
N TYR A 163 3.15 11.26 8.67
CA TYR A 163 2.95 12.68 8.99
C TYR A 163 2.16 12.88 10.28
N ARG A 164 1.20 12.00 10.59
CA ARG A 164 0.50 12.03 11.89
C ARG A 164 1.39 11.74 13.07
N VAL A 165 2.40 10.87 12.93
CA VAL A 165 3.34 10.60 14.02
C VAL A 165 4.14 11.87 14.33
N ASP A 166 4.74 12.49 13.32
CA ASP A 166 5.53 13.72 13.49
C ASP A 166 4.65 14.87 14.03
N TRP A 167 3.47 15.06 13.45
CA TRP A 167 2.48 16.02 13.94
C TRP A 167 2.07 15.75 15.39
N SER A 168 1.89 14.48 15.77
CA SER A 168 1.53 14.13 17.15
C SER A 168 2.59 14.48 18.17
N TRP A 169 3.87 14.39 17.78
CA TRP A 169 4.98 14.83 18.64
C TRP A 169 4.96 16.35 18.79
N GLU A 170 4.76 17.07 17.69
CA GLU A 170 4.71 18.53 17.70
C GLU A 170 3.56 19.05 18.57
N VAL A 171 2.35 18.50 18.38
CA VAL A 171 1.18 18.83 19.20
C VAL A 171 1.42 18.53 20.67
N LYS A 172 2.00 17.37 21.00
CA LYS A 172 2.33 17.02 22.40
C LYS A 172 3.38 17.94 23.00
N GLY A 173 4.35 18.39 22.21
CA GLY A 173 5.40 19.31 22.65
C GLY A 173 4.90 20.72 22.92
N LYS A 174 3.94 21.19 22.10
CA LYS A 174 3.45 22.58 22.13
C LYS A 174 2.08 22.78 22.79
N ASP A 175 1.31 21.73 23.06
CA ASP A 175 0.05 21.80 23.80
C ASP A 175 0.20 21.19 25.21
N PRO A 176 0.33 22.01 26.28
CA PRO A 176 0.48 21.53 27.65
C PRO A 176 -0.71 20.71 28.15
N GLN A 177 -1.88 20.83 27.52
CA GLN A 177 -3.09 20.10 27.89
C GLN A 177 -3.25 18.78 27.13
N GLY A 178 -2.36 18.49 26.16
CA GLY A 178 -2.37 17.24 25.40
C GLY A 178 -3.66 16.99 24.62
N ARG A 179 -4.36 18.03 24.15
CA ARG A 179 -5.69 17.93 23.54
C ARG A 179 -5.61 17.52 22.07
N TYR A 180 -5.09 16.33 21.81
CA TYR A 180 -4.88 15.82 20.46
C TYR A 180 -6.16 15.82 19.59
N GLY A 181 -7.29 15.36 20.15
CA GLY A 181 -8.56 15.34 19.42
C GLY A 181 -9.10 16.73 19.08
N TYR A 182 -8.78 17.75 19.88
CA TYR A 182 -9.12 19.14 19.56
C TYR A 182 -8.39 19.59 18.29
N TRP A 183 -7.07 19.37 18.22
CA TRP A 183 -6.26 19.77 17.07
C TRP A 183 -6.58 18.97 15.80
N THR A 184 -6.94 17.68 15.94
CA THR A 184 -7.49 16.92 14.81
C THR A 184 -8.76 17.59 14.29
N ASN A 185 -9.72 17.89 15.16
CA ASN A 185 -10.95 18.56 14.74
C ASN A 185 -10.70 19.98 14.20
N TYR A 186 -9.67 20.67 14.68
CA TYR A 186 -9.25 21.98 14.19
C TYR A 186 -8.84 21.92 12.71
N VAL A 187 -7.99 20.95 12.34
CA VAL A 187 -7.61 20.70 10.93
C VAL A 187 -8.84 20.39 10.08
N TYR A 188 -9.68 19.45 10.52
CA TYR A 188 -10.85 19.04 9.73
C TYR A 188 -11.85 20.18 9.55
N ARG A 189 -12.10 20.99 10.59
CA ARG A 189 -12.98 22.16 10.50
C ARG A 189 -12.41 23.22 9.57
N GLY A 190 -11.12 23.48 9.64
CA GLY A 190 -10.48 24.45 8.76
C GLY A 190 -10.47 24.05 7.29
N LEU A 191 -10.27 22.76 7.01
CA LEU A 191 -10.24 22.22 5.64
C LEU A 191 -11.63 21.98 5.05
N PHE A 192 -12.55 21.44 5.83
CA PHE A 192 -13.83 20.90 5.32
C PHE A 192 -15.07 21.53 5.96
N GLY A 193 -14.92 22.33 7.01
CA GLY A 193 -16.04 22.87 7.78
C GLY A 193 -16.77 21.85 8.65
N MET A 194 -16.21 20.65 8.82
CA MET A 194 -16.77 19.54 9.60
C MET A 194 -15.72 19.02 10.57
N ASP A 195 -16.12 18.40 11.67
CA ASP A 195 -15.20 17.65 12.50
C ASP A 195 -14.77 16.32 11.84
N ALA A 196 -13.81 15.62 12.45
CA ALA A 196 -13.28 14.40 11.87
C ALA A 196 -14.30 13.24 11.82
N ALA A 197 -15.22 13.18 12.78
CA ALA A 197 -16.23 12.13 12.83
C ALA A 197 -17.32 12.38 11.77
N GLU A 198 -17.76 13.63 11.64
CA GLU A 198 -18.69 14.09 10.61
C GLU A 198 -18.13 13.84 9.21
N MET A 199 -16.86 14.18 8.95
CA MET A 199 -16.23 13.96 7.65
C MET A 199 -16.11 12.46 7.32
N LYS A 200 -15.83 11.62 8.33
CA LYS A 200 -15.79 10.17 8.16
C LYS A 200 -17.17 9.63 7.79
N ALA A 201 -18.22 10.05 8.48
CA ALA A 201 -19.59 9.68 8.15
C ALA A 201 -19.99 10.17 6.74
N PHE A 202 -19.57 11.38 6.35
CA PHE A 202 -19.79 11.92 5.01
C PHE A 202 -19.13 11.09 3.91
N TRP A 203 -17.91 10.58 4.15
CA TRP A 203 -17.23 9.67 3.22
C TRP A 203 -17.83 8.27 3.17
N GLU A 204 -18.29 7.75 4.30
CA GLU A 204 -18.89 6.42 4.42
C GLU A 204 -20.31 6.35 3.85
N ASN A 205 -21.02 7.49 3.84
CA ASN A 205 -22.38 7.59 3.33
C ASN A 205 -22.50 8.75 2.34
N PRO A 206 -21.89 8.64 1.14
CA PRO A 206 -22.05 9.65 0.10
C PRO A 206 -23.53 9.69 -0.29
N VAL A 207 -24.25 10.73 0.13
CA VAL A 207 -25.69 10.87 -0.13
C VAL A 207 -25.92 10.85 -1.65
N HIS A 208 -26.38 9.69 -2.16
CA HIS A 208 -26.69 9.53 -3.56
C HIS A 208 -27.88 10.41 -3.95
N GLY A 209 -27.78 11.13 -5.07
CA GLY A 209 -28.95 11.68 -5.77
C GLY A 209 -29.13 13.20 -5.83
N SER A 210 -28.26 14.01 -5.23
CA SER A 210 -28.33 15.48 -5.41
C SER A 210 -27.19 15.99 -6.28
N GLY A 211 -27.52 16.55 -7.46
CA GLY A 211 -26.55 17.22 -8.34
C GLY A 211 -25.83 18.42 -7.69
N ARG A 212 -26.33 18.93 -6.56
CA ARG A 212 -25.65 19.92 -5.71
C ARG A 212 -24.57 19.30 -4.80
N ILE A 213 -24.72 18.04 -4.40
CA ILE A 213 -23.79 17.32 -3.52
C ILE A 213 -22.65 16.70 -4.33
N ALA A 214 -22.92 16.19 -5.54
CA ALA A 214 -21.89 15.66 -6.44
C ALA A 214 -20.82 16.71 -6.81
N ARG A 215 -21.18 18.01 -6.83
CA ARG A 215 -20.24 19.12 -7.08
C ARG A 215 -19.35 19.46 -5.88
N ASN A 216 -19.73 19.04 -4.68
CA ASN A 216 -19.04 19.33 -3.42
C ASN A 216 -18.47 18.07 -2.74
N TYR A 217 -18.57 16.91 -3.41
CA TYR A 217 -18.04 15.66 -2.88
C TYR A 217 -16.51 15.68 -2.99
N ILE A 218 -15.83 15.59 -1.84
CA ILE A 218 -14.39 15.42 -1.77
C ILE A 218 -14.11 13.92 -1.65
N PRO A 219 -13.48 13.29 -2.66
CA PRO A 219 -13.10 11.88 -2.57
C PRO A 219 -12.25 11.65 -1.33
N GLN A 220 -12.53 10.55 -0.60
CA GLN A 220 -11.83 10.25 0.64
C GLN A 220 -10.30 10.26 0.47
N ALA A 221 -9.79 9.74 -0.65
CA ALA A 221 -8.35 9.75 -0.95
C ALA A 221 -7.76 11.18 -0.95
N ILE A 222 -8.43 12.12 -1.63
CA ILE A 222 -8.02 13.52 -1.74
C ILE A 222 -8.16 14.23 -0.39
N GLY A 223 -9.24 13.98 0.34
CA GLY A 223 -9.45 14.57 1.65
C GLY A 223 -8.38 14.11 2.66
N LEU A 224 -8.06 12.81 2.68
CA LEU A 224 -6.98 12.28 3.50
C LEU A 224 -5.60 12.82 3.09
N GLU A 225 -5.35 13.01 1.80
CA GLU A 225 -4.11 13.63 1.30
C GLU A 225 -3.98 15.09 1.74
N ALA A 226 -5.07 15.84 1.73
CA ALA A 226 -5.08 17.23 2.19
C ALA A 226 -4.86 17.35 3.71
N VAL A 227 -5.50 16.50 4.51
CA VAL A 227 -5.24 16.41 5.96
C VAL A 227 -3.78 16.08 6.22
N ALA A 228 -3.26 15.03 5.56
CA ALA A 228 -1.89 14.60 5.70
C ALA A 228 -0.87 15.70 5.32
N TYR A 229 -1.18 16.48 4.28
CA TYR A 229 -0.37 17.63 3.87
C TYR A 229 -0.41 18.77 4.90
N CYS A 230 -1.59 19.06 5.46
CA CYS A 230 -1.75 20.06 6.52
C CYS A 230 -0.99 19.67 7.79
N GLU A 231 -1.17 18.43 8.28
CA GLU A 231 -0.49 17.89 9.46
C GLU A 231 1.04 17.93 9.30
N LYS A 232 1.54 17.55 8.12
CA LYS A 232 2.96 17.65 7.78
C LYS A 232 3.48 19.08 7.89
N MET A 233 2.72 20.06 7.40
CA MET A 233 3.15 21.45 7.39
C MET A 233 3.20 22.03 8.82
N VAL A 234 2.23 21.70 9.66
CA VAL A 234 2.26 22.06 11.09
C VAL A 234 3.54 21.55 11.75
N ALA A 235 3.93 20.30 11.47
CA ALA A 235 5.15 19.70 12.03
C ALA A 235 6.46 20.33 11.50
N GLN A 236 6.41 21.14 10.43
CA GLN A 236 7.58 21.71 9.78
C GLN A 236 7.72 23.22 9.97
N VAL A 237 6.66 23.89 10.43
CA VAL A 237 6.63 25.35 10.57
C VAL A 237 6.88 25.71 12.03
N ASP A 238 7.93 26.48 12.28
CA ASP A 238 8.30 26.90 13.63
C ASP A 238 7.50 28.14 14.07
N LEU A 239 6.22 27.91 14.35
CA LEU A 239 5.29 28.88 14.93
C LEU A 239 4.65 28.30 16.20
N ASP A 240 3.93 29.14 16.94
CA ASP A 240 3.02 28.65 17.97
C ASP A 240 1.96 27.74 17.35
N LEU A 241 1.40 26.84 18.16
CA LEU A 241 0.59 25.75 17.63
C LEU A 241 -0.64 26.24 16.87
N GLN A 242 -1.28 27.32 17.32
CA GLN A 242 -2.46 27.83 16.63
C GLN A 242 -2.08 28.48 15.29
N SER A 243 -1.09 29.37 15.28
CA SER A 243 -0.62 30.02 14.06
C SER A 243 -0.07 29.03 13.04
N ALA A 244 0.60 27.97 13.50
CA ALA A 244 1.07 26.88 12.64
C ALA A 244 -0.10 26.16 11.94
N HIS A 245 -1.17 25.86 12.68
CA HIS A 245 -2.37 25.24 12.11
C HIS A 245 -3.10 26.18 11.15
N ASP A 246 -3.27 27.45 11.51
CA ASP A 246 -3.95 28.44 10.66
C ASP A 246 -3.24 28.59 9.30
N GLU A 247 -1.92 28.74 9.32
CA GLU A 247 -1.12 28.88 8.09
C GLU A 247 -1.11 27.59 7.27
N ALA A 248 -0.99 26.43 7.93
CA ALA A 248 -1.05 25.13 7.27
C ALA A 248 -2.40 24.89 6.59
N ILE A 249 -3.51 25.25 7.25
CA ILE A 249 -4.87 25.15 6.70
C ILE A 249 -5.01 26.07 5.49
N ARG A 250 -4.55 27.33 5.60
CA ARG A 250 -4.60 28.31 4.51
C ARG A 250 -3.86 27.81 3.26
N LEU A 251 -2.62 27.36 3.41
CA LEU A 251 -1.79 26.86 2.33
C LEU A 251 -2.34 25.55 1.74
N THR A 252 -2.87 24.66 2.57
CA THR A 252 -3.54 23.44 2.12
C THR A 252 -4.76 23.76 1.27
N ARG A 253 -5.62 24.71 1.70
CA ARG A 253 -6.79 25.14 0.91
C ARG A 253 -6.40 25.73 -0.44
N ILE A 254 -5.30 26.46 -0.53
CA ILE A 254 -4.77 26.97 -1.79
C ILE A 254 -4.34 25.81 -2.70
N LYS A 255 -3.54 24.86 -2.17
CA LYS A 255 -3.04 23.71 -2.94
C LYS A 255 -4.16 22.82 -3.49
N TYR A 256 -5.19 22.56 -2.68
CA TYR A 256 -6.30 21.68 -3.02
C TYR A 256 -7.55 22.45 -3.49
N ALA A 257 -7.41 23.73 -3.86
CA ALA A 257 -8.54 24.60 -4.21
C ALA A 257 -9.47 24.03 -5.30
N LYS A 258 -8.92 23.26 -6.25
CA LYS A 258 -9.70 22.59 -7.31
C LYS A 258 -10.66 21.49 -6.80
N TYR A 259 -10.43 20.98 -5.59
CA TYR A 259 -11.22 19.92 -4.97
C TYR A 259 -12.09 20.41 -3.82
N PHE A 260 -11.77 21.57 -3.26
CA PHE A 260 -12.57 22.18 -2.22
C PHE A 260 -13.58 23.11 -2.85
N PRO A 261 -14.86 23.08 -2.43
CA PRO A 261 -15.81 24.08 -2.87
C PRO A 261 -15.26 25.48 -2.53
N ALA A 262 -15.26 26.38 -3.51
CA ALA A 262 -14.96 27.78 -3.29
C ALA A 262 -15.84 28.29 -2.15
N GLY A 263 -15.24 29.02 -1.22
CA GLY A 263 -15.74 29.23 0.15
C GLY A 263 -17.22 29.57 0.26
N ARG A 264 -17.82 29.08 1.35
CA ARG A 264 -18.84 29.88 2.05
C ARG A 264 -18.14 30.93 2.89
#